data_AF-A0A7T5E5L6-F1
#
_entry.id   AF-A0A7T5E5L6-F1
#
_cell.length_a   1.000
_cell.length_b   1.000
_cell.length_c   1.000
_cell.angle_alpha   90.00
_cell.angle_beta   90.00
_cell.angle_gamma   90.00
#
_symmetry.space_group_name_H-M   'P 1'
#
loop_
_entity.id
_entity.type
_entity.pdbx_description
1 polymer ?
#
loop_
_entity_poly.entity_id
_entity_poly.type
_entity_poly.pdbx_seq_one_letter_code
_entity_poly.pdbx_strand_id
1 'polypeptide(L)' 'MELVAAGLTNQEISEKLEISKRTVDNHISNILTKTATGNRVELFRWALQSGKVCVDEVNCCVLPEWPTSDAKA' A
#
# COMPACT_ATOMS: atom_id res chain seq x y z
N MET A 1 -2.05 2.04 -0.61
CA MET A 1 -1.54 1.52 0.69
C MET A 1 -0.09 1.09 0.59
N GLU A 2 0.33 0.53 -0.54
CA GLU A 2 1.72 0.13 -0.82
C GLU A 2 2.75 1.21 -0.51
N LEU A 3 2.57 2.45 -0.94
CA LEU A 3 3.54 3.52 -0.66
C LEU A 3 3.66 3.83 0.85
N VAL A 4 2.54 3.76 1.58
CA VAL A 4 2.55 3.91 3.04
C VAL A 4 3.28 2.75 3.70
N ALA A 5 3.07 1.53 3.18
CA ALA A 5 3.70 0.31 3.66
C ALA A 5 5.20 0.23 3.31
N ALA A 6 5.62 0.81 2.19
CA ALA A 6 7.02 0.96 1.81
C ALA A 6 7.76 2.05 2.61
N GLY A 7 7.11 2.66 3.62
CA GLY A 7 7.74 3.61 4.53
C GLY A 7 7.80 5.07 4.04
N LEU A 8 7.28 5.38 2.84
CA LEU A 8 7.37 6.75 2.28
C LEU A 8 6.58 7.76 3.12
N THR A 9 7.20 8.89 3.44
CA THR A 9 6.56 10.04 4.06
C THR A 9 5.43 10.58 3.18
N ASN A 10 4.51 11.34 3.80
CA ASN A 10 3.40 11.93 3.04
C ASN A 10 3.89 12.91 1.97
N GLN A 11 5.07 13.51 2.17
CA GLN A 11 5.73 14.36 1.21
C GLN A 11 6.21 13.56 -0.01
N GLU A 12 6.94 12.47 0.18
CA GLU A 12 7.39 11.59 -0.91
C GLU A 12 6.21 10.96 -1.67
N ILE A 13 5.14 10.60 -0.96
CA ILE A 13 3.90 10.11 -1.59
C ILE A 13 3.26 11.21 -2.45
N SER A 14 3.26 12.46 -1.95
CA SER A 14 2.67 13.59 -2.68
C SER A 14 3.42 13.88 -3.97
N GLU A 15 4.75 13.80 -3.93
CA GLU A 15 5.62 13.97 -5.10
C GLU A 15 5.43 12.83 -6.09
N LYS A 16 5.42 11.58 -5.62
CA LYS A 16 5.27 10.40 -6.49
C LYS A 16 3.91 10.31 -7.17
N LEU A 17 2.85 10.80 -6.51
CA LEU A 17 1.48 10.78 -7.03
C LEU A 17 1.08 12.11 -7.70
N GLU A 18 1.98 13.10 -7.73
CA GLU A 18 1.71 14.45 -8.27
C GLU A 18 0.44 15.11 -7.69
N ILE A 19 0.19 14.91 -6.40
CA ILE A 19 -0.94 15.50 -5.66
C ILE A 19 -0.45 16.29 -4.46
N SER A 20 -1.28 17.16 -3.91
CA SER A 20 -0.88 17.92 -2.71
C SER A 20 -0.65 17.00 -1.50
N LYS A 21 0.33 17.33 -0.65
CA LYS A 21 0.52 16.68 0.66
C LYS A 21 -0.77 16.67 1.48
N ARG A 22 -1.57 17.74 1.44
CA ARG A 22 -2.88 17.81 2.11
C ARG A 22 -3.84 16.72 1.61
N THR A 23 -3.84 16.44 0.32
CA THR A 23 -4.63 15.35 -0.28
C THR A 23 -4.18 14.00 0.27
N VAL A 24 -2.86 13.76 0.35
CA VAL A 24 -2.28 12.56 0.97
C VAL A 24 -2.67 12.43 2.44
N ASP A 25 -2.55 13.51 3.22
CA ASP A 25 -2.92 13.56 4.64
C ASP A 25 -4.40 13.17 4.84
N ASN A 26 -5.28 13.67 3.97
CA ASN A 26 -6.71 13.33 3.98
C ASN A 26 -6.95 11.85 3.62
N HIS A 27 -6.26 11.32 2.61
CA HIS A 27 -6.35 9.90 2.27
C HIS A 27 -5.91 9.01 3.42
N ILE A 28 -4.79 9.33 4.08
CA ILE A 28 -4.30 8.55 5.23
C ILE A 28 -5.30 8.60 6.37
N SER A 29 -5.83 9.78 6.70
CA SER A 29 -6.86 9.93 7.74
C SER A 29 -8.09 9.07 7.45
N ASN A 30 -8.59 9.11 6.21
CA ASN A 30 -9.73 8.29 5.78
C ASN A 30 -9.43 6.78 5.85
N ILE A 31 -8.21 6.37 5.51
CA ILE A 31 -7.80 4.97 5.60
C ILE A 31 -7.73 4.52 7.06
N LEU A 32 -7.15 5.33 7.95
CA LEU A 32 -7.12 5.06 9.39
C LEU A 32 -8.54 4.82 9.94
N THR A 33 -9.47 5.70 9.61
CA THR A 33 -10.89 5.55 9.98
C THR A 33 -11.51 4.27 9.41
N LYS A 34 -11.34 4.01 8.10
CA LYS A 34 -11.93 2.83 7.44
C LYS A 34 -11.36 1.49 7.92
N THR A 35 -10.14 1.51 8.43
CA THR A 35 -9.46 0.31 8.94
C THR A 35 -9.54 0.17 10.45
N ALA A 36 -10.18 1.14 11.14
CA ALA A 36 -10.22 1.23 12.59
C ALA A 36 -8.82 1.16 13.24
N THR A 37 -7.85 1.86 12.64
CA THR A 37 -6.48 1.96 13.15
C THR A 37 -6.19 3.37 13.66
N GLY A 38 -5.44 3.49 14.75
CA GLY A 38 -5.19 4.77 15.43
C GLY A 38 -3.97 5.53 14.90
N ASN A 39 -3.05 4.85 14.23
CA ASN A 39 -1.85 5.48 13.69
C ASN A 39 -1.28 4.69 12.50
N ARG A 40 -0.27 5.27 11.86
CA ARG A 40 0.39 4.70 10.69
C ARG A 40 1.05 3.33 10.95
N VAL A 41 1.56 3.09 12.16
CA VAL A 41 2.21 1.82 12.52
C VAL A 41 1.15 0.72 12.68
N GLU A 42 0.04 1.02 13.33
CA GLU A 42 -1.12 0.12 13.42
C GLU A 42 -1.70 -0.18 12.05
N LEU A 43 -1.82 0.84 11.20
CA LEU A 43 -2.25 0.68 9.81
C LEU A 43 -1.32 -0.24 9.01
N PHE A 44 -0.01 -0.10 9.20
CA PHE A 44 0.98 -0.98 8.58
C PHE A 44 0.80 -2.44 9.03
N ARG A 45 0.69 -2.67 10.34
CA ARG A 45 0.45 -4.00 10.90
C ARG A 45 -0.87 -4.59 10.39
N TRP A 46 -1.95 -3.81 10.33
CA TRP A 46 -3.23 -4.23 9.78
C TRP A 46 -3.13 -4.62 8.30
N ALA A 47 -2.38 -3.85 7.51
CA ALA A 47 -2.19 -4.12 6.09
C ALA A 47 -1.43 -5.44 5.87
N LEU A 48 -0.38 -5.69 6.67
CA LEU A 48 0.35 -6.96 6.67
C LEU A 48 -0.56 -8.12 7.07
N GLN A 49 -1.23 -8.04 8.24
CA GLN A 49 -2.10 -9.11 8.74
C GLN A 49 -3.27 -9.44 7.81
N SER A 50 -3.80 -8.43 7.11
CA SER A 50 -4.89 -8.62 6.16
C SER A 50 -4.46 -9.08 4.76
N GLY A 51 -3.15 -9.30 4.54
CA GLY A 51 -2.61 -9.75 3.25
C GLY A 51 -2.76 -8.74 2.12
N LYS A 52 -2.99 -7.46 2.43
CA LYS A 52 -3.19 -6.41 1.42
C LYS A 52 -1.90 -5.78 0.92
N VAL A 53 -0.80 -6.00 1.63
CA VAL A 53 0.54 -5.55 1.24
C VAL A 53 1.54 -6.65 1.51
N CYS A 54 2.55 -6.72 0.65
CA CYS A 54 3.72 -7.57 0.73
C CYS A 54 4.93 -6.65 0.94
N VAL A 55 5.77 -6.95 1.93
CA VAL A 55 6.97 -6.17 2.24
C VAL A 55 8.09 -7.14 2.57
N ASP A 56 9.25 -7.01 1.90
CA ASP A 56 10.44 -7.85 2.12
C ASP A 56 10.13 -9.37 2.18
N GLU A 57 9.33 -9.85 1.23
CA GLU A 57 8.87 -11.26 1.13
C GLU A 57 7.95 -11.73 2.29
N VAL A 58 7.57 -10.84 3.21
CA VAL A 58 6.63 -11.15 4.30
C VAL A 58 5.17 -11.02 3.84
N ASN A 59 4.41 -12.08 4.11
CA ASN A 59 2.98 -12.20 3.79
C ASN A 59 2.63 -12.02 2.31
N CYS A 60 3.60 -12.33 1.44
CA CYS A 60 3.46 -12.27 -0.01
C CYS A 60 2.87 -13.59 -0.51
N CYS A 61 1.68 -13.53 -1.12
CA CYS A 61 1.18 -14.65 -1.90
C CYS A 61 1.93 -14.67 -3.24
N VAL A 62 2.51 -15.82 -3.59
CA VAL A 62 2.98 -16.06 -4.97
C VAL A 62 1.74 -16.15 -5.84
N LEU A 63 1.45 -15.10 -6.61
CA LEU A 63 0.42 -15.19 -7.63
C LEU A 63 0.91 -16.18 -8.69
N PRO A 64 0.09 -17.19 -9.07
CA PRO A 64 0.47 -18.09 -10.15
C PRO A 64 0.66 -17.26 -11.41
N GLU A 65 1.76 -17.50 -12.15
CA GLU A 65 1.96 -16.92 -13.47
C GLU A 65 0.78 -17.35 -14.34
N TRP A 66 -0.13 -16.42 -14.61
CA TRP A 66 -1.17 -16.67 -15.61
C TRP A 66 -0.45 -16.74 -16.95
N PRO A 67 -0.61 -17.82 -17.74
CA PRO A 67 0.02 -17.89 -19.04
C PRO A 67 -0.56 -16.76 -19.89
N THR A 68 0.22 -15.69 -20.06
CA THR A 68 -0.12 -14.62 -20.99
C THR A 68 -0.18 -15.26 -22.36
N SER A 69 -1.31 -15.13 -23.05
CA SER A 69 -1.61 -15.73 -24.36
C SER A 69 -0.75 -15.21 -25.52
N ASP A 70 0.42 -14.64 -25.24
CA ASP A 70 1.37 -14.10 -26.21
C ASP A 70 2.51 -15.08 -26.52
N ALA A 71 2.21 -16.38 -26.51
CA ALA A 71 3.02 -17.35 -27.25
C ALA A 71 2.64 -17.28 -28.73
N LYS A 72 3.10 -16.23 -29.42
CA LYS A 72 3.24 -16.26 -30.89
C LYS A 72 4.38 -17.21 -31.23
N ALA A 73 4.05 -18.33 -31.86
CA ALA A 73 4.87 -19.03 -32.84
C ALA A 73 3.94 -19.72 -33.84
#